data_AF-A0A0S4XMG2-F1
#
_entry.id   AF-A0A0S4XMG2-F1
#
_cell.length_a   1.000
_cell.length_b   1.000
_cell.length_c   1.000
_cell.angle_alpha   90.00
_cell.angle_beta   90.00
_cell.angle_gamma   90.00
#
_symmetry.space_group_name_H-M   'P 1'
#
loop_
_entity.id
_entity.type
_entity.pdbx_description
1 polymer ?
#
loop_
_entity_poly.entity_id
_entity_poly.type
_entity_poly.pdbx_seq_one_letter_code
_entity_poly.pdbx_strand_id
1 'polypeptide(L)'
;MIYDELLKLETSKQSPHSPGIIQNNELVARLLVPEYIDDDGQVLASAFSHSDISVLRCIYDFESNKNLTIKQLLSNPKNIYKGYITAKICSLRNITYENLSSRLCYVIDSATKDKIGHADIKKITKRILNNTNIVLSEKRLKKFIESKILDVFDKEIKQ
;
A
#
# COMPACT_ATOMS: atom_id res chain seq x y z
N MET A 1 13.10 11.28 -14.37
CA MET A 1 12.09 10.98 -15.41
C MET A 1 10.96 10.11 -14.88
N ILE A 2 11.16 8.83 -14.49
CA ILE A 2 10.06 8.03 -13.89
C ILE A 2 9.57 8.63 -12.57
N TYR A 3 10.48 9.12 -11.73
CA TYR A 3 10.10 9.70 -10.45
C TYR A 3 9.16 10.91 -10.59
N ASP A 4 9.46 11.82 -11.50
CA ASP A 4 8.67 13.04 -11.71
C ASP A 4 7.29 12.72 -12.31
N GLU A 5 7.20 11.73 -13.19
CA GLU A 5 5.92 11.26 -13.75
C GLU A 5 5.07 10.54 -12.72
N LEU A 6 5.67 9.71 -11.87
CA LEU A 6 4.97 9.09 -10.75
C LEU A 6 4.52 10.14 -9.75
N LEU A 7 5.33 11.14 -9.45
CA LEU A 7 4.96 12.24 -8.55
C LEU A 7 3.80 13.06 -9.14
N LYS A 8 3.80 13.33 -10.45
CA LYS A 8 2.66 13.94 -11.16
C LYS A 8 1.42 13.06 -11.09
N LEU A 9 1.58 11.74 -11.20
CA LEU A 9 0.47 10.79 -11.08
C LEU A 9 -0.12 10.77 -9.66
N GLU A 10 0.73 10.69 -8.63
CA GLU A 10 0.36 10.75 -7.20
C GLU A 10 -0.42 12.05 -6.91
N THR A 11 0.09 13.19 -7.39
CA THR A 11 -0.53 14.51 -7.18
C THR A 11 -1.82 14.72 -7.99
N SER A 12 -1.87 14.27 -9.24
CA SER A 12 -3.06 14.40 -10.11
C SER A 12 -4.26 13.57 -9.65
N LYS A 13 -4.01 12.55 -8.81
CA LYS A 13 -5.03 11.62 -8.32
C LYS A 13 -5.42 11.91 -6.88
N GLN A 14 -5.08 13.09 -6.35
CA GLN A 14 -5.48 13.47 -5.01
C GLN A 14 -7.01 13.56 -4.91
N SER A 15 -7.58 12.86 -3.93
CA SER A 15 -9.00 12.97 -3.65
C SER A 15 -9.40 14.37 -3.18
N PRO A 16 -10.55 14.92 -3.61
CA PRO A 16 -11.10 16.16 -3.05
C PRO A 16 -11.57 16.01 -1.59
N HIS A 17 -11.71 14.78 -1.10
CA HIS A 17 -12.06 14.48 0.30
C HIS A 17 -10.82 14.30 1.17
N SER A 18 -9.63 14.38 0.58
CA SER A 18 -8.37 14.30 1.29
C SER A 18 -8.17 15.50 2.20
N PRO A 19 -7.71 15.30 3.44
CA PRO A 19 -7.30 16.38 4.33
C PRO A 19 -5.96 17.03 3.92
N GLY A 20 -5.23 16.46 2.95
CA GLY A 20 -3.97 17.03 2.47
C GLY A 20 -3.07 16.02 1.73
N ILE A 21 -2.02 16.52 1.09
CA ILE A 21 -1.05 15.71 0.34
C ILE A 21 -0.40 14.68 1.25
N ILE A 22 -0.22 13.44 0.76
CA ILE A 22 0.45 12.36 1.50
C ILE A 22 1.95 12.67 1.69
N GLN A 23 2.32 12.97 2.93
CA GLN A 23 3.69 13.31 3.32
C GLN A 23 4.55 12.06 3.55
N ASN A 24 5.86 12.21 3.37
CA ASN A 24 6.84 11.12 3.52
C ASN A 24 6.93 10.54 4.94
N ASN A 25 6.68 11.37 5.95
CA ASN A 25 6.75 11.04 7.36
C ASN A 25 5.45 10.40 7.89
N GLU A 26 4.39 10.30 7.09
CA GLU A 26 3.15 9.67 7.52
C GLU A 26 3.33 8.16 7.72
N LEU A 27 2.62 7.64 8.72
CA LEU A 27 2.43 6.22 8.93
C LEU A 27 1.09 5.81 8.30
N VAL A 28 1.10 4.70 7.56
CA VAL A 28 -0.11 4.07 7.01
C VAL A 28 -0.29 2.68 7.59
N ALA A 29 -1.54 2.24 7.71
CA ALA A 29 -1.90 0.93 8.23
C ALA A 29 -2.68 0.11 7.19
N ARG A 30 -2.38 -1.19 7.10
CA ARG A 30 -3.14 -2.17 6.31
C ARG A 30 -3.85 -3.14 7.24
N LEU A 31 -5.16 -3.33 7.07
CA LEU A 31 -5.93 -4.33 7.82
C LEU A 31 -5.67 -5.75 7.27
N LEU A 32 -5.65 -6.73 8.17
CA LEU A 32 -5.34 -8.13 7.87
C LEU A 32 -6.53 -9.07 8.14
N VAL A 33 -6.65 -10.08 7.27
CA VAL A 33 -7.57 -11.22 7.36
C VAL A 33 -6.75 -12.52 7.40
N PRO A 34 -7.31 -13.70 7.76
CA PRO A 34 -6.51 -14.88 8.08
C PRO A 34 -5.73 -15.42 6.89
N GLU A 35 -6.22 -15.24 5.66
CA GLU A 35 -5.51 -15.61 4.41
C GLU A 35 -4.17 -14.89 4.21
N TYR A 36 -3.89 -13.87 5.01
CA TYR A 36 -2.66 -13.08 4.99
C TYR A 36 -1.69 -13.43 6.11
N ILE A 37 -2.02 -14.40 6.96
CA ILE A 37 -1.23 -14.76 8.14
C ILE A 37 -0.98 -16.26 8.09
N ASP A 38 0.27 -16.68 8.27
CA ASP A 38 0.61 -18.10 8.39
C ASP A 38 0.32 -18.66 9.79
N ASP A 39 0.55 -19.97 9.95
CA ASP A 39 0.30 -20.68 11.21
C ASP A 39 1.21 -20.20 12.36
N ASP A 40 2.34 -19.55 12.04
CA ASP A 40 3.27 -18.95 13.01
C ASP A 40 2.89 -17.49 13.36
N GLY A 41 1.76 -17.00 12.84
CA GLY A 41 1.30 -15.63 13.07
C GLY A 41 2.05 -14.58 12.26
N GLN A 42 2.83 -14.98 11.24
CA GLN A 42 3.57 -14.05 10.40
C GLN A 42 2.75 -13.62 9.18
N VAL A 43 2.92 -12.36 8.77
CA VAL A 43 2.21 -11.84 7.60
C VAL A 43 2.84 -12.37 6.32
N LEU A 44 2.02 -13.00 5.49
CA LEU A 44 2.40 -13.60 4.22
C LEU A 44 2.68 -12.55 3.14
N ALA A 45 3.57 -12.86 2.20
CA ALA A 45 3.80 -12.05 0.98
C ALA A 45 2.51 -11.86 0.16
N SER A 46 1.58 -12.82 0.21
CA SER A 46 0.28 -12.75 -0.47
C SER A 46 -0.56 -11.56 0.01
N ALA A 47 -0.37 -11.19 1.26
CA ALA A 47 -0.91 -9.99 1.86
C ALA A 47 -0.37 -8.72 1.21
N PHE A 48 0.57 -8.75 0.28
CA PHE A 48 1.04 -7.56 -0.45
C PHE A 48 1.19 -7.83 -1.96
N SER A 49 0.88 -9.05 -2.39
CA SER A 49 1.08 -9.50 -3.77
C SER A 49 -0.07 -9.06 -4.70
N HIS A 50 -1.28 -8.89 -4.16
CA HIS A 50 -2.44 -8.43 -4.91
C HIS A 50 -2.25 -6.98 -5.38
N SER A 51 -2.58 -6.72 -6.63
CA SER A 51 -2.54 -5.37 -7.20
C SER A 51 -3.47 -4.45 -6.40
N ASP A 52 -2.96 -3.27 -6.04
CA ASP A 52 -3.65 -2.21 -5.32
C ASP A 52 -3.98 -2.56 -3.85
N ILE A 53 -3.19 -2.03 -2.95
CA ILE A 53 -3.28 -2.28 -1.51
C ILE A 53 -3.96 -1.08 -0.86
N SER A 54 -5.15 -1.29 -0.32
CA SER A 54 -5.86 -0.30 0.49
C SER A 54 -5.19 -0.15 1.86
N VAL A 55 -4.91 1.10 2.24
CA VAL A 55 -4.31 1.48 3.53
C VAL A 55 -5.01 2.69 4.14
N LEU A 56 -4.79 2.88 5.43
CA LEU A 56 -5.33 3.99 6.21
C LEU A 56 -4.18 4.84 6.76
N ARG A 57 -4.17 6.13 6.46
CA ARG A 57 -3.25 7.13 7.01
C ARG A 57 -3.53 7.29 8.51
N CYS A 58 -2.59 6.88 9.35
CA CYS A 58 -2.79 6.82 10.81
C CYS A 58 -3.02 8.19 11.46
N ILE A 59 -2.61 9.27 10.80
CA ILE A 59 -2.77 10.64 11.32
C ILE A 59 -4.17 11.23 11.11
N TYR A 60 -5.04 10.58 10.32
CA TYR A 60 -6.38 11.09 10.00
C TYR A 60 -7.48 10.13 10.42
N ASP A 61 -8.13 10.44 11.54
CA ASP A 61 -9.33 9.76 12.05
C ASP A 61 -9.22 8.22 11.97
N PHE A 62 -8.06 7.71 12.39
CA PHE A 62 -7.67 6.33 12.13
C PHE A 62 -8.67 5.32 12.70
N GLU A 63 -9.16 5.54 13.92
CA GLU A 63 -10.10 4.63 14.58
C GLU A 63 -11.44 4.53 13.85
N SER A 64 -12.01 5.65 13.41
CA SER A 64 -13.27 5.62 12.64
C SER A 64 -13.07 4.96 11.29
N ASN A 65 -11.98 5.29 10.58
CA ASN A 65 -11.62 4.68 9.31
C ASN A 65 -11.39 3.17 9.44
N LYS A 66 -10.72 2.74 10.51
CA LYS A 66 -10.49 1.33 10.86
C LYS A 66 -11.82 0.63 11.10
N ASN A 67 -12.69 1.18 11.94
CA ASN A 67 -13.99 0.59 12.26
C ASN A 67 -14.89 0.46 11.02
N LEU A 68 -14.93 1.50 10.17
CA LEU A 68 -15.65 1.46 8.90
C LEU A 68 -15.11 0.39 7.96
N THR A 69 -13.78 0.25 7.87
CA THR A 69 -13.14 -0.74 7.01
C THR A 69 -13.32 -2.16 7.56
N ILE A 70 -13.25 -2.37 8.88
CA ILE A 70 -13.58 -3.64 9.52
C ILE A 70 -15.03 -4.01 9.23
N LYS A 71 -15.98 -3.08 9.39
CA LYS A 71 -17.40 -3.32 9.08
C LYS A 71 -17.59 -3.75 7.61
N GLN A 72 -16.86 -3.13 6.69
CA GLN A 72 -16.89 -3.50 5.27
C GLN A 72 -16.25 -4.88 5.03
N LEU A 73 -15.11 -5.18 5.65
CA LEU A 73 -14.47 -6.50 5.55
C LEU A 73 -15.41 -7.61 6.04
N LEU A 74 -16.03 -7.40 7.19
CA LEU A 74 -16.96 -8.34 7.83
C LEU A 74 -18.33 -8.43 7.12
N SER A 75 -18.60 -7.60 6.11
CA SER A 75 -19.78 -7.78 5.26
C SER A 75 -19.72 -9.09 4.45
N ASN A 76 -18.51 -9.63 4.23
CA ASN A 76 -18.31 -10.99 3.77
C ASN A 76 -18.15 -11.92 4.99
N PRO A 77 -19.06 -12.89 5.20
CA PRO A 77 -19.04 -13.76 6.38
C PRO A 77 -17.81 -14.67 6.48
N LYS A 78 -17.03 -14.81 5.39
CA LYS A 78 -15.77 -15.57 5.39
C LYS A 78 -14.59 -14.76 5.94
N ASN A 79 -14.71 -13.44 5.99
CA ASN A 79 -13.64 -12.59 6.46
C ASN A 79 -13.65 -12.51 7.99
N ILE A 80 -12.49 -12.70 8.59
CA ILE A 80 -12.28 -12.49 10.02
C ILE A 80 -11.18 -11.43 10.16
N TYR A 81 -11.46 -10.34 10.86
CA TYR A 81 -10.42 -9.35 11.13
C TYR A 81 -9.39 -9.91 12.13
N LYS A 82 -8.10 -9.78 11.82
CA LYS A 82 -7.00 -10.30 12.64
C LYS A 82 -6.04 -9.24 13.18
N GLY A 83 -6.15 -8.00 12.72
CA GLY A 83 -5.25 -6.93 13.11
C GLY A 83 -4.89 -6.03 11.93
N TYR A 84 -3.85 -5.21 12.11
CA TYR A 84 -3.28 -4.40 11.05
C TYR A 84 -1.76 -4.38 11.17
N ILE A 85 -1.07 -3.98 10.10
CA ILE A 85 0.35 -3.64 10.16
C ILE A 85 0.58 -2.25 9.62
N THR A 86 1.69 -1.63 10.01
CA THR A 86 1.96 -0.23 9.65
C THR A 86 3.25 -0.05 8.87
N ALA A 87 3.35 1.00 8.06
CA ALA A 87 4.58 1.36 7.36
C ALA A 87 4.69 2.87 7.20
N LYS A 88 5.92 3.37 7.12
CA LYS A 88 6.18 4.77 6.73
C LYS A 88 6.04 4.95 5.23
N ILE A 89 5.42 6.05 4.81
CA ILE A 89 5.29 6.42 3.39
C ILE A 89 6.66 6.54 2.70
N CYS A 90 7.67 7.11 3.38
CA CYS A 90 9.02 7.19 2.81
C CYS A 90 9.60 5.82 2.47
N SER A 91 9.41 4.83 3.35
CA SER A 91 9.87 3.46 3.12
C SER A 91 9.18 2.86 1.89
N LEU A 92 7.86 3.04 1.75
CA LEU A 92 7.09 2.58 0.58
C LEU A 92 7.56 3.25 -0.72
N ARG A 93 7.81 4.56 -0.68
CA ARG A 93 8.33 5.34 -1.81
C ARG A 93 9.77 5.01 -2.19
N ASN A 94 10.55 4.48 -1.25
CA ASN A 94 11.94 4.07 -1.44
C ASN A 94 12.08 2.63 -1.93
N ILE A 95 10.98 1.86 -1.99
CA ILE A 95 10.98 0.55 -2.64
C ILE A 95 11.35 0.77 -4.12
N THR A 96 12.58 0.43 -4.46
CA THR A 96 13.19 0.61 -5.78
C THR A 96 13.89 -0.69 -6.19
N TYR A 97 14.18 -0.84 -7.48
CA TYR A 97 15.09 -1.90 -7.92
C TYR A 97 16.52 -1.55 -7.54
N GLU A 98 17.29 -2.49 -7.00
CA GLU A 98 18.69 -2.30 -6.60
C GLU A 98 19.62 -1.82 -7.73
N ASN A 99 19.15 -1.78 -8.98
CA ASN A 99 19.91 -1.28 -10.13
C ASN A 99 19.09 -0.36 -11.06
N LEU A 100 17.97 0.20 -10.61
CA LEU A 100 17.22 1.21 -11.36
C LEU A 100 16.82 2.37 -10.46
N SER A 101 16.86 3.58 -11.03
CA SER A 101 16.35 4.82 -10.41
C SER A 101 14.81 4.91 -10.42
N SER A 102 14.10 3.78 -10.41
CA SER A 102 12.64 3.71 -10.55
C SER A 102 11.99 3.00 -9.35
N ARG A 103 10.91 3.59 -8.83
CA ARG A 103 10.09 3.00 -7.76
C ARG A 103 9.40 1.71 -8.20
N LEU A 104 9.03 0.85 -7.24
CA LEU A 104 8.20 -0.34 -7.46
C LEU A 104 6.71 -0.09 -7.19
N CYS A 105 6.43 0.88 -6.32
CA CYS A 105 5.09 1.27 -5.92
C CYS A 105 4.95 2.79 -5.87
N TYR A 106 3.72 3.25 -5.97
CA TYR A 106 3.35 4.65 -5.72
C TYR A 106 2.10 4.69 -4.83
N VAL A 107 1.93 5.79 -4.10
CA VAL A 107 0.84 5.93 -3.14
C VAL A 107 -0.15 6.96 -3.67
N ILE A 108 -1.41 6.57 -3.80
CA ILE A 108 -2.50 7.42 -4.26
C ILE A 108 -3.36 7.79 -3.06
N ASP A 109 -3.67 9.06 -2.97
CA ASP A 109 -4.72 9.52 -2.06
C ASP A 109 -6.09 9.23 -2.65
N SER A 110 -6.74 8.20 -2.12
CA SER A 110 -8.06 7.75 -2.54
C SER A 110 -9.08 7.94 -1.42
N ALA A 111 -8.91 8.99 -0.61
CA ALA A 111 -9.85 9.34 0.44
C ALA A 111 -11.28 9.45 -0.11
N THR A 112 -12.27 9.07 0.68
CA THR A 112 -13.68 9.29 0.36
C THR A 112 -14.30 10.17 1.43
N LYS A 113 -15.50 10.69 1.18
CA LYS A 113 -16.26 11.48 2.17
C LYS A 113 -16.38 10.75 3.52
N ASP A 114 -16.54 9.43 3.48
CA ASP A 114 -16.71 8.59 4.67
C ASP A 114 -15.38 8.04 5.20
N LYS A 115 -14.29 8.15 4.41
CA LYS A 115 -12.96 7.66 4.78
C LYS A 115 -11.86 8.64 4.39
N ILE A 116 -11.74 9.71 5.16
CA ILE A 116 -10.79 10.80 4.90
C ILE A 116 -9.32 10.38 5.01
N GLY A 117 -9.04 9.30 5.74
CA GLY A 117 -7.69 8.75 5.90
C GLY A 117 -7.32 7.67 4.86
N HIS A 118 -8.16 7.38 3.87
CA HIS A 118 -7.91 6.27 2.95
C HIS A 118 -6.87 6.60 1.86
N ALA A 119 -6.01 5.64 1.55
CA ALA A 119 -5.06 5.69 0.45
C ALA A 119 -4.85 4.31 -0.17
N ASP A 120 -4.36 4.27 -1.42
CA ASP A 120 -4.02 3.04 -2.12
C ASP A 120 -2.54 3.00 -2.49
N ILE A 121 -1.87 1.90 -2.20
CA ILE A 121 -0.52 1.61 -2.69
C ILE A 121 -0.65 0.80 -3.97
N LYS A 122 -0.26 1.39 -5.09
CA LYS A 122 -0.36 0.78 -6.41
C LYS A 122 1.01 0.31 -6.88
N LYS A 123 1.04 -0.90 -7.47
CA LYS A 123 2.24 -1.45 -8.10
C LYS A 123 2.49 -0.78 -9.45
N ILE A 124 3.76 -0.56 -9.76
CA ILE A 124 4.16 -0.09 -11.08
C ILE A 124 4.15 -1.31 -12.02
N THR A 125 3.24 -1.30 -12.98
CA THR A 125 3.06 -2.38 -13.95
C THR A 125 3.89 -2.15 -15.21
N LYS A 126 4.11 -3.21 -15.99
CA LYS A 126 4.78 -3.14 -17.29
C LYS A 126 4.15 -2.12 -18.23
N ARG A 127 2.83 -1.87 -18.16
CA ARG A 127 2.17 -0.80 -18.92
C ARG A 127 2.69 0.60 -18.56
N ILE A 128 2.92 0.85 -17.27
CA ILE A 128 3.51 2.11 -16.77
C ILE A 128 5.00 2.18 -17.15
N LEU A 129 5.71 1.06 -17.08
CA LEU A 129 7.13 0.98 -17.45
C LEU A 129 7.38 1.08 -18.97
N ASN A 130 6.47 0.55 -19.79
CA ASN A 130 6.53 0.62 -21.24
C ASN A 130 6.34 2.05 -21.74
N ASN A 131 5.55 2.86 -21.02
CA ASN A 131 5.46 4.30 -21.27
C ASN A 131 6.75 5.06 -20.91
N THR A 132 7.71 4.41 -20.24
CA THR A 132 8.93 5.03 -19.70
C THR A 132 10.22 4.36 -20.19
N ASN A 133 10.15 3.51 -21.22
CA ASN A 133 11.28 2.82 -21.86
C ASN A 133 12.15 1.94 -20.93
N ILE A 134 11.60 1.42 -19.83
CA ILE A 134 12.31 0.47 -18.97
C ILE A 134 11.85 -0.96 -19.25
N VAL A 135 12.81 -1.82 -19.65
CA VAL A 135 12.57 -3.25 -19.88
C VAL A 135 12.96 -4.04 -18.63
N LEU A 136 12.00 -4.69 -17.99
CA LEU A 136 12.21 -5.57 -16.84
C LEU A 136 11.69 -6.98 -17.12
N SER A 137 12.47 -8.00 -16.76
CA SER A 137 12.06 -9.40 -16.91
C SER A 137 10.99 -9.77 -15.87
N GLU A 138 9.82 -10.25 -16.33
CA GLU A 138 8.62 -10.49 -15.51
C GLU A 138 8.85 -11.45 -14.33
N LYS A 139 9.68 -12.48 -14.52
CA LYS A 139 9.88 -13.54 -13.53
C LYS A 139 10.73 -13.10 -12.33
N ARG A 140 11.64 -12.14 -12.51
CA ARG A 140 12.48 -11.56 -11.44
C ARG A 140 11.79 -10.38 -10.74
N LEU A 141 10.91 -9.69 -11.48
CA LEU A 141 10.11 -8.56 -10.99
C LEU A 141 9.23 -8.97 -9.80
N LYS A 142 8.49 -10.08 -9.96
CA LYS A 142 7.45 -10.49 -9.00
C LYS A 142 8.01 -10.87 -7.63
N LYS A 143 8.99 -11.78 -7.59
CA LYS A 143 9.55 -12.31 -6.33
C LYS A 143 10.39 -11.27 -5.57
N PHE A 144 11.10 -10.39 -6.30
CA PHE A 144 11.89 -9.31 -5.69
C PHE A 144 11.00 -8.20 -5.12
N ILE A 145 9.95 -7.79 -5.84
CA ILE A 145 8.97 -6.80 -5.35
C ILE A 145 8.28 -7.29 -4.07
N GLU A 146 7.81 -8.54 -4.06
CA GLU A 146 7.08 -9.09 -2.92
C GLU A 146 7.93 -9.08 -1.63
N SER A 147 9.21 -9.45 -1.73
CA SER A 147 10.13 -9.41 -0.59
C SER A 147 10.35 -7.99 -0.04
N LYS A 148 10.65 -7.02 -0.92
CA LYS A 148 10.92 -5.63 -0.47
C LYS A 148 9.69 -4.94 0.10
N ILE A 149 8.48 -5.30 -0.35
CA ILE A 149 7.25 -4.76 0.24
C ILE A 149 7.06 -5.29 1.66
N LEU A 150 7.36 -6.56 1.92
CA LEU A 150 7.27 -7.14 3.28
C LEU A 150 8.20 -6.44 4.28
N ASP A 151 9.42 -6.10 3.87
CA ASP A 151 10.43 -5.46 4.74
C ASP A 151 10.01 -4.04 5.20
N VAL A 152 9.02 -3.43 4.54
CA VAL A 152 8.61 -2.04 4.80
C VAL A 152 7.57 -1.91 5.91
N PHE A 153 6.85 -2.98 6.25
CA PHE A 153 5.81 -2.92 7.26
C PHE A 153 6.30 -3.44 8.62
N ASP A 154 6.07 -2.65 9.65
CA ASP A 154 6.30 -3.02 11.04
C ASP A 154 5.24 -4.04 11.48
N LYS A 155 5.70 -5.14 12.08
CA LYS A 155 4.86 -6.17 12.68
C LYS A 155 4.28 -5.64 13.99
N GLU A 156 3.16 -4.94 13.92
CA GLU A 156 2.34 -4.68 15.11
C GLU A 156 1.03 -5.49 15.03
N ILE A 157 1.12 -6.81 15.23
CA ILE A 157 -0.06 -7.67 15.33
C ILE A 157 -0.64 -7.51 16.74
N LYS A 158 -1.61 -6.61 16.91
CA LYS A 158 -2.40 -6.51 18.14
C LYS A 158 -3.59 -7.47 18.05
N GLN A 159 -3.61 -8.45 18.95
CA GLN A 159 -4.75 -9.36 19.21
C GLN A 159 -5.93 -8.58 19.78
#